data_AF-A0A2T8HFU8-F1
#
_entry.id   AF-A0A2T8HFU8-F1
#
_cell.length_a   1.000
_cell.length_b   1.000
_cell.length_c   1.000
_cell.angle_alpha   90.00
_cell.angle_beta   90.00
_cell.angle_gamma   90.00
#
_symmetry.space_group_name_H-M   'P 1'
#
loop_
_entity.id
_entity.type
_entity.pdbx_description
1 polymer ?
#
loop_
_entity_poly.entity_id
_entity_poly.type
_entity_poly.pdbx_seq_one_letter_code
_entity_poly.pdbx_strand_id
1 'polypeptide(L)'
;MANLSYQENKIIKDNLVQAGYVLNFSNPSFNDFIYDVTGLNADDPKYSENNSGSKGQRLLKFVELESDYTVGLLLKALFEELVNFNNQQGRARDANYYSLYTKIFNRLITGASVVEHIDAIQAINDDKDFHSLAKLIRESIEKNQPEAALDRLHTYTIKFLKELCELHKITLIKDETVNGLFGKYIKAIREKGFLESSMAEKIVQFSFQIMDAFNDIRNNRSYAHDNQILNYDESVLIFSNISSMVKFIQAVEAKNKSKAVEEVDTDWGQF
;
A
#
# COMPACT_ATOMS: atom_id res chain seq x y z
N MET A 1 -11.54 8.35 -8.28
CA MET A 1 -12.98 8.18 -8.02
C MET A 1 -13.15 7.07 -7.00
N ALA A 2 -13.81 7.38 -5.89
CA ALA A 2 -14.03 6.43 -4.82
C ALA A 2 -15.14 5.43 -5.19
N ASN A 3 -14.91 4.15 -4.94
CA ASN A 3 -15.85 3.07 -5.16
C ASN A 3 -16.84 3.00 -3.98
N LEU A 4 -17.91 3.77 -4.09
CA LEU A 4 -18.99 3.86 -3.11
C LEU A 4 -20.32 3.38 -3.69
N SER A 5 -21.00 2.49 -2.97
CA SER A 5 -22.38 2.10 -3.30
C SER A 5 -23.36 3.25 -3.06
N TYR A 6 -24.56 3.15 -3.62
CA TYR A 6 -25.65 4.10 -3.37
C TYR A 6 -25.96 4.27 -1.87
N GLN A 7 -25.94 3.17 -1.12
CA GLN A 7 -26.23 3.20 0.31
C GLN A 7 -25.12 3.91 1.10
N GLU A 8 -23.87 3.68 0.76
CA GLU A 8 -22.73 4.35 1.42
C GLU A 8 -22.73 5.86 1.12
N ASN A 9 -22.98 6.24 -0.13
CA ASN A 9 -23.16 7.65 -0.51
C ASN A 9 -24.29 8.32 0.28
N LYS A 10 -25.40 7.61 0.49
CA LYS A 10 -26.50 8.11 1.33
C LYS A 10 -26.08 8.28 2.79
N ILE A 11 -25.37 7.30 3.38
CA ILE A 11 -24.88 7.38 4.76
C ILE A 11 -23.94 8.57 4.94
N ILE A 12 -23.01 8.79 4.01
CA ILE A 12 -22.09 9.93 4.02
C ILE A 12 -22.88 11.25 4.00
N LYS A 13 -23.80 11.38 3.05
CA LYS A 13 -24.65 12.57 2.90
C LYS A 13 -25.49 12.85 4.13
N ASP A 14 -26.20 11.84 4.66
CA ASP A 14 -27.14 12.00 5.77
C ASP A 14 -26.42 12.38 7.08
N ASN A 15 -25.18 11.95 7.27
CA ASN A 15 -24.39 12.29 8.46
C ASN A 15 -23.73 13.68 8.35
N LEU A 16 -23.20 14.04 7.18
CA LEU A 16 -22.35 15.22 7.04
C LEU A 16 -23.06 16.44 6.46
N VAL A 17 -24.06 16.24 5.58
CA VAL A 17 -24.67 17.31 4.78
C VAL A 17 -26.11 17.54 5.18
N GLN A 18 -26.42 18.75 5.66
CA GLN A 18 -27.79 19.17 5.98
C GLN A 18 -28.11 20.49 5.29
N ALA A 19 -29.15 20.50 4.44
CA ALA A 19 -29.58 21.68 3.68
C ALA A 19 -28.44 22.40 2.91
N GLY A 20 -27.43 21.66 2.44
CA GLY A 20 -26.26 22.21 1.73
C GLY A 20 -25.11 22.68 2.62
N TYR A 21 -25.26 22.63 3.94
CA TYR A 21 -24.20 22.87 4.92
C TYR A 21 -23.47 21.58 5.27
N VAL A 22 -22.21 21.71 5.68
CA VAL A 22 -21.36 20.61 6.19
C VAL A 22 -21.02 20.95 7.62
N LEU A 23 -21.61 20.22 8.59
CA LEU A 23 -21.44 20.44 10.03
C LEU A 23 -21.52 21.94 10.42
N ASN A 24 -20.55 22.46 11.19
CA ASN A 24 -20.49 23.89 11.55
C ASN A 24 -19.62 24.74 10.62
N PHE A 25 -19.05 24.17 9.55
CA PHE A 25 -18.03 24.85 8.78
C PHE A 25 -18.55 26.09 8.03
N SER A 26 -17.77 27.16 8.08
CA SER A 26 -17.84 28.26 7.11
C SER A 26 -17.23 27.83 5.75
N ASN A 27 -17.41 28.62 4.68
CA ASN A 27 -16.74 28.31 3.41
C ASN A 27 -15.20 28.29 3.52
N PRO A 28 -14.55 29.29 4.14
CA PRO A 28 -13.10 29.27 4.33
C PRO A 28 -12.64 28.07 5.16
N SER A 29 -13.22 27.88 6.36
CA SER A 29 -12.80 26.80 7.25
C SER A 29 -13.03 25.40 6.66
N PHE A 30 -14.03 25.23 5.79
CA PHE A 30 -14.27 23.99 5.07
C PHE A 30 -13.14 23.70 4.06
N ASN A 31 -12.72 24.73 3.32
CA ASN A 31 -11.63 24.60 2.37
C ASN A 31 -10.30 24.32 3.06
N ASP A 32 -9.99 25.10 4.11
CA ASP A 32 -8.77 24.94 4.91
C ASP A 32 -8.70 23.54 5.51
N PHE A 33 -9.81 23.04 6.08
CA PHE A 33 -9.88 21.69 6.64
C PHE A 33 -9.60 20.60 5.59
N ILE A 34 -10.22 20.69 4.40
CA ILE A 34 -9.96 19.70 3.35
C ILE A 34 -8.51 19.78 2.87
N TYR A 35 -7.96 20.98 2.73
CA TYR A 35 -6.58 21.18 2.33
C TYR A 35 -5.60 20.60 3.36
N ASP A 36 -5.82 20.83 4.65
CA ASP A 36 -4.97 20.30 5.72
C ASP A 36 -4.98 18.76 5.77
N VAL A 37 -6.14 18.13 5.49
CA VAL A 37 -6.28 16.67 5.54
C VAL A 37 -5.77 16.00 4.26
N THR A 38 -5.97 16.61 3.10
CA THR A 38 -5.80 15.94 1.80
C THR A 38 -4.78 16.60 0.87
N GLY A 39 -4.36 17.83 1.15
CA GLY A 39 -3.54 18.66 0.27
C GLY A 39 -4.29 19.24 -0.94
N LEU A 40 -5.61 19.04 -1.05
CA LEU A 40 -6.43 19.46 -2.18
C LEU A 40 -7.30 20.68 -1.87
N ASN A 41 -7.48 21.55 -2.85
CA ASN A 41 -8.29 22.77 -2.71
C ASN A 41 -9.76 22.49 -3.07
N ALA A 42 -10.67 22.48 -2.08
CA ALA A 42 -12.09 22.22 -2.27
C ALA A 42 -12.86 23.38 -2.98
N ASP A 43 -12.23 24.54 -3.16
CA ASP A 43 -12.74 25.63 -4.00
C ASP A 43 -12.35 25.46 -5.49
N ASP A 44 -11.60 24.40 -5.86
CA ASP A 44 -11.30 24.11 -7.27
C ASP A 44 -12.61 24.00 -8.08
N PRO A 45 -12.71 24.69 -9.24
CA PRO A 45 -13.89 24.68 -10.08
C PRO A 45 -14.45 23.28 -10.38
N LYS A 46 -13.58 22.25 -10.49
CA LYS A 46 -13.98 20.86 -10.77
C LYS A 46 -14.96 20.27 -9.74
N TYR A 47 -14.98 20.79 -8.51
CA TYR A 47 -15.90 20.36 -7.45
C TYR A 47 -17.23 21.14 -7.45
N SER A 48 -17.31 22.24 -8.19
CA SER A 48 -18.51 23.09 -8.29
C SER A 48 -19.20 23.01 -9.66
N GLU A 49 -18.58 22.34 -10.62
CA GLU A 49 -19.09 22.23 -11.98
C GLU A 49 -20.50 21.61 -12.01
N ASN A 50 -21.42 22.26 -12.73
CA ASN A 50 -22.82 21.84 -12.90
C ASN A 50 -23.65 21.72 -11.60
N ASN A 51 -23.26 22.40 -10.52
CA ASN A 51 -24.05 22.45 -9.28
C ASN A 51 -24.07 23.85 -8.65
N SER A 52 -24.82 24.02 -7.56
CA SER A 52 -25.00 25.32 -6.89
C SER A 52 -23.76 25.86 -6.18
N GLY A 53 -22.66 25.11 -6.14
CA GLY A 53 -21.41 25.48 -5.45
C GLY A 53 -21.49 25.46 -3.92
N SER A 54 -22.62 25.04 -3.34
CA SER A 54 -22.74 24.88 -1.87
C SER A 54 -21.68 23.91 -1.33
N LYS A 55 -21.23 24.10 -0.08
CA LYS A 55 -20.24 23.21 0.56
C LYS A 55 -20.66 21.75 0.52
N GLY A 56 -21.92 21.47 0.81
CA GLY A 56 -22.45 20.11 0.75
C GLY A 56 -22.30 19.50 -0.64
N GLN A 57 -22.59 20.25 -1.70
CA GLN A 57 -22.43 19.76 -3.07
C GLN A 57 -20.95 19.62 -3.44
N ARG A 58 -20.08 20.55 -3.03
CA ARG A 58 -18.64 20.47 -3.24
C ARG A 58 -18.03 19.25 -2.53
N LEU A 59 -18.43 18.97 -1.30
CA LEU A 59 -18.04 17.75 -0.59
C LEU A 59 -18.47 16.49 -1.34
N LEU A 60 -19.72 16.42 -1.79
CA LEU A 60 -20.20 15.25 -2.52
C LEU A 60 -19.48 15.08 -3.87
N LYS A 61 -19.16 16.17 -4.57
CA LYS A 61 -18.39 16.13 -5.81
C LYS A 61 -16.94 15.75 -5.57
N PHE A 62 -16.34 16.20 -4.47
CA PHE A 62 -15.01 15.77 -4.02
C PHE A 62 -14.98 14.25 -3.80
N VAL A 63 -15.97 13.73 -3.06
CA VAL A 63 -16.13 12.29 -2.82
C VAL A 63 -16.27 11.49 -4.13
N GLU A 64 -16.97 12.04 -5.12
CA GLU A 64 -17.14 11.39 -6.43
C GLU A 64 -15.83 11.34 -7.23
N LEU A 65 -15.08 12.44 -7.26
CA LEU A 65 -13.93 12.60 -8.16
C LEU A 65 -12.64 11.99 -7.60
N GLU A 66 -12.40 12.12 -6.29
CA GLU A 66 -11.12 11.78 -5.67
C GLU A 66 -10.95 10.27 -5.42
N SER A 67 -9.74 9.83 -5.05
CA SER A 67 -9.43 8.41 -4.85
C SER A 67 -10.12 7.83 -3.61
N ASP A 68 -10.29 6.50 -3.56
CA ASP A 68 -10.79 5.80 -2.35
C ASP A 68 -10.00 6.24 -1.11
N TYR A 69 -8.68 6.26 -1.21
CA TYR A 69 -7.81 6.62 -0.10
C TYR A 69 -8.03 8.06 0.39
N THR A 70 -7.99 9.03 -0.54
CA THR A 70 -8.20 10.45 -0.24
C THR A 70 -9.56 10.69 0.41
N VAL A 71 -10.59 10.07 -0.14
CA VAL A 71 -11.96 10.14 0.40
C VAL A 71 -12.02 9.47 1.77
N GLY A 72 -11.40 8.30 1.94
CA GLY A 72 -11.32 7.60 3.22
C GLY A 72 -10.68 8.44 4.32
N LEU A 73 -9.54 9.08 4.04
CA LEU A 73 -8.89 10.01 4.97
C LEU A 73 -9.80 11.18 5.35
N LEU A 74 -10.40 11.82 4.36
CA LEU A 74 -11.29 12.96 4.59
C LEU A 74 -12.50 12.55 5.44
N LEU A 75 -13.14 11.42 5.13
CA LEU A 75 -14.30 10.94 5.87
C LEU A 75 -13.93 10.55 7.31
N LYS A 76 -12.73 10.02 7.54
CA LYS A 76 -12.19 9.74 8.88
C LYS A 76 -11.98 11.04 9.67
N ALA A 77 -11.39 12.07 9.07
CA ALA A 77 -11.20 13.36 9.73
C ALA A 77 -12.55 14.04 10.03
N LEU A 78 -13.48 14.04 9.07
CA LEU A 78 -14.84 14.58 9.25
C LEU A 78 -15.66 13.80 10.29
N PHE A 79 -15.33 12.53 10.55
CA PHE A 79 -15.96 11.76 11.61
C PHE A 79 -15.70 12.36 12.99
N GLU A 80 -14.45 12.78 13.25
CA GLU A 80 -14.07 13.40 14.52
C GLU A 80 -14.83 14.72 14.71
N GLU A 81 -14.92 15.53 13.65
CA GLU A 81 -15.71 16.77 13.63
C GLU A 81 -17.21 16.52 13.82
N LEU A 82 -17.77 15.47 13.20
CA LEU A 82 -19.17 15.07 13.35
C LEU A 82 -19.48 14.70 14.80
N VAL A 83 -18.62 13.90 15.44
CA VAL A 83 -18.78 13.49 16.84
C VAL A 83 -18.73 14.72 17.76
N ASN A 84 -17.74 15.59 17.55
CA ASN A 84 -17.60 16.83 18.33
C ASN A 84 -18.81 17.76 18.15
N PHE A 85 -19.25 17.96 16.91
CA PHE A 85 -20.44 18.74 16.59
C PHE A 85 -21.69 18.20 17.29
N ASN A 86 -21.94 16.89 17.19
CA ASN A 86 -23.10 16.28 17.84
C ASN A 86 -23.04 16.37 19.37
N ASN A 87 -21.85 16.23 19.96
CA ASN A 87 -21.67 16.41 21.40
C ASN A 87 -21.97 17.85 21.84
N GLN A 88 -21.48 18.85 21.11
CA GLN A 88 -21.75 20.27 21.39
C GLN A 88 -23.24 20.63 21.27
N GLN A 89 -23.96 19.96 20.38
CA GLN A 89 -25.41 20.14 20.20
C GLN A 89 -26.26 19.33 21.20
N GLY A 90 -25.64 18.64 22.17
CA GLY A 90 -26.35 17.77 23.11
C GLY A 90 -26.97 16.52 22.48
N ARG A 91 -26.47 16.12 21.30
CA ARG A 91 -26.95 14.98 20.48
C ARG A 91 -25.93 13.84 20.44
N ALA A 92 -25.18 13.65 21.52
CA ALA A 92 -24.19 12.58 21.63
C ALA A 92 -24.78 11.22 21.19
N ARG A 93 -24.02 10.48 20.39
CA ARG A 93 -24.38 9.17 19.85
C ARG A 93 -23.33 8.15 20.27
N ASP A 94 -23.75 6.90 20.38
CA ASP A 94 -22.83 5.80 20.69
C ASP A 94 -22.05 5.35 19.45
N ALA A 95 -21.08 4.46 19.66
CA ALA A 95 -20.27 3.90 18.58
C ALA A 95 -21.11 3.06 17.59
N ASN A 96 -22.20 2.44 18.05
CA ASN A 96 -23.05 1.60 17.21
C ASN A 96 -23.78 2.42 16.14
N TYR A 97 -24.25 3.61 16.49
CA TYR A 97 -24.87 4.55 15.57
C TYR A 97 -23.97 4.86 14.36
N TYR A 98 -22.67 5.01 14.59
CA TYR A 98 -21.70 5.33 13.54
C TYR A 98 -21.06 4.11 12.88
N SER A 99 -21.41 2.90 13.29
CA SER A 99 -20.71 1.67 12.86
C SER A 99 -20.65 1.48 11.33
N LEU A 100 -21.69 1.90 10.60
CA LEU A 100 -21.68 1.84 9.14
C LEU A 100 -20.78 2.92 8.54
N TYR A 101 -20.82 4.14 9.06
CA TYR A 101 -19.97 5.24 8.62
C TYR A 101 -18.49 4.90 8.84
N THR A 102 -18.15 4.33 10.00
CA THR A 102 -16.76 3.92 10.31
C THR A 102 -16.29 2.77 9.45
N LYS A 103 -17.17 1.80 9.12
CA LYS A 103 -16.84 0.74 8.15
C LYS A 103 -16.53 1.30 6.77
N ILE A 104 -17.23 2.34 6.32
CA ILE A 104 -17.00 2.94 5.00
C ILE A 104 -15.60 3.52 4.91
N PHE A 105 -15.24 4.49 5.77
CA PHE A 105 -13.93 5.12 5.64
C PHE A 105 -12.79 4.13 5.92
N ASN A 106 -12.98 3.17 6.82
CA ASN A 106 -11.98 2.12 7.05
C ASN A 106 -11.81 1.25 5.81
N ARG A 107 -12.89 0.81 5.15
CA ARG A 107 -12.83 0.08 3.88
C ARG A 107 -12.14 0.89 2.79
N LEU A 108 -12.44 2.18 2.68
CA LEU A 108 -11.82 3.05 1.70
C LEU A 108 -10.32 3.22 1.96
N ILE A 109 -9.89 3.30 3.22
CA ILE A 109 -8.48 3.41 3.58
C ILE A 109 -7.76 2.06 3.38
N THR A 110 -8.36 0.94 3.82
CA THR A 110 -7.69 -0.38 3.83
C THR A 110 -7.85 -1.15 2.52
N GLY A 111 -8.98 -0.98 1.84
CA GLY A 111 -9.27 -1.55 0.52
C GLY A 111 -8.58 -0.79 -0.62
N ALA A 112 -8.10 0.43 -0.36
CA ALA A 112 -7.27 1.20 -1.29
C ALA A 112 -5.78 0.96 -1.04
N SER A 113 -5.35 -0.30 -0.85
CA SER A 113 -3.93 -0.59 -1.04
C SER A 113 -3.62 -0.37 -2.51
N VAL A 114 -3.11 0.82 -2.83
CA VAL A 114 -2.75 1.22 -4.19
C VAL A 114 -1.67 0.31 -4.78
N VAL A 115 -0.91 -0.35 -3.90
CA VAL A 115 0.06 -1.38 -4.23
C VAL A 115 -0.55 -2.76 -4.00
N GLU A 116 -0.59 -3.58 -5.04
CA GLU A 116 -0.97 -4.98 -4.90
C GLU A 116 0.09 -5.77 -4.13
N HIS A 117 -0.35 -6.72 -3.30
CA HIS A 117 0.53 -7.65 -2.58
C HIS A 117 1.49 -7.01 -1.57
N ILE A 118 1.17 -5.80 -1.07
CA ILE A 118 1.96 -5.14 -0.03
C ILE A 118 2.07 -5.97 1.26
N ASP A 119 1.10 -6.85 1.50
CA ASP A 119 1.09 -7.83 2.59
C ASP A 119 2.27 -8.81 2.52
N ALA A 120 2.86 -9.03 1.35
CA ALA A 120 4.06 -9.85 1.18
C ALA A 120 5.33 -9.18 1.71
N ILE A 121 5.31 -7.86 1.93
CA ILE A 121 6.46 -7.12 2.47
C ILE A 121 6.46 -7.28 4.00
N GLN A 122 7.12 -8.34 4.46
CA GLN A 122 7.27 -8.73 5.86
C GLN A 122 8.67 -9.32 6.08
N ALA A 123 9.20 -9.21 7.29
CA ALA A 123 10.43 -9.92 7.63
C ALA A 123 10.18 -11.44 7.57
N ILE A 124 11.16 -12.19 7.07
CA ILE A 124 11.11 -13.65 6.95
C ILE A 124 11.93 -14.37 8.04
N ASN A 125 12.42 -13.62 9.02
CA ASN A 125 13.17 -14.08 10.18
C ASN A 125 12.89 -13.14 11.38
N ASP A 126 13.50 -13.42 12.53
CA ASP A 126 13.30 -12.65 13.77
C ASP A 126 14.15 -11.35 13.85
N ASP A 127 14.73 -10.87 12.74
CA ASP A 127 15.49 -9.61 12.71
C ASP A 127 14.55 -8.40 12.95
N LYS A 128 14.71 -7.76 14.12
CA LYS A 128 13.96 -6.57 14.52
C LYS A 128 14.11 -5.42 13.52
N ASP A 129 15.30 -5.22 12.96
CA ASP A 129 15.54 -4.15 11.98
C ASP A 129 14.83 -4.46 10.67
N PHE A 130 14.73 -5.74 10.29
CA PHE A 130 13.98 -6.15 9.11
C PHE A 130 12.47 -5.97 9.30
N HIS A 131 11.95 -6.33 10.48
CA HIS A 131 10.55 -6.06 10.83
C HIS A 131 10.23 -4.57 10.81
N SER A 132 11.11 -3.74 11.37
CA SER A 132 10.97 -2.29 11.38
C SER A 132 10.96 -1.73 9.96
N LEU A 133 11.88 -2.19 9.10
CA LEU A 133 11.95 -1.78 7.70
C LEU A 133 10.66 -2.12 6.93
N ALA A 134 10.17 -3.36 7.06
CA ALA A 134 8.93 -3.78 6.42
C ALA A 134 7.72 -2.96 6.92
N LYS A 135 7.68 -2.64 8.22
CA LYS A 135 6.64 -1.78 8.80
C LYS A 135 6.68 -0.37 8.20
N LEU A 136 7.85 0.27 8.12
CA LEU A 136 7.99 1.62 7.56
C LEU A 136 7.56 1.70 6.09
N ILE A 137 7.84 0.65 5.31
CA ILE A 137 7.38 0.57 3.91
C ILE A 137 5.86 0.55 3.86
N ARG A 138 5.23 -0.34 4.65
CA ARG A 138 3.76 -0.46 4.70
C ARG A 138 3.10 0.83 5.16
N GLU A 139 3.62 1.48 6.18
CA GLU A 139 3.12 2.78 6.65
C GLU A 139 3.18 3.86 5.57
N SER A 140 4.19 3.84 4.68
CA SER A 140 4.28 4.77 3.56
C SER A 140 3.20 4.52 2.51
N ILE A 141 2.93 3.25 2.21
CA ILE A 141 1.84 2.86 1.28
C ILE A 141 0.48 3.18 1.90
N GLU A 142 0.29 2.90 3.20
CA GLU A 142 -0.89 3.27 3.97
C GLU A 142 -1.09 4.79 4.09
N LYS A 143 -0.03 5.58 3.88
CA LYS A 143 -0.07 7.05 3.76
C LYS A 143 -0.23 7.54 2.33
N ASN A 144 -0.37 6.62 1.36
CA ASN A 144 -0.43 6.89 -0.06
C ASN A 144 0.79 7.66 -0.60
N GLN A 145 1.97 7.31 -0.08
CA GLN A 145 3.26 7.90 -0.44
C GLN A 145 4.24 6.81 -0.91
N PRO A 146 3.98 6.13 -2.04
CA PRO A 146 4.87 5.11 -2.58
C PRO A 146 6.26 5.66 -2.94
N GLU A 147 6.33 6.88 -3.49
CA GLU A 147 7.58 7.54 -3.88
C GLU A 147 8.52 7.75 -2.69
N ALA A 148 7.97 7.89 -1.47
CA ALA A 148 8.72 8.11 -0.23
C ALA A 148 9.33 6.82 0.35
N ALA A 149 9.04 5.65 -0.21
CA ALA A 149 9.50 4.36 0.31
C ALA A 149 10.27 3.50 -0.70
N LEU A 150 10.56 3.98 -1.91
CA LEU A 150 11.29 3.22 -2.93
C LEU A 150 12.71 2.80 -2.47
N ASP A 151 13.42 3.69 -1.77
CA ASP A 151 14.74 3.41 -1.18
C ASP A 151 14.66 2.32 -0.10
N ARG A 152 13.61 2.35 0.72
CA ARG A 152 13.35 1.35 1.75
C ARG A 152 12.95 0.02 1.14
N LEU A 153 12.12 0.03 0.09
CA LEU A 153 11.77 -1.17 -0.68
C LEU A 153 13.01 -1.82 -1.29
N HIS A 154 13.91 -1.03 -1.88
CA HIS A 154 15.19 -1.53 -2.40
C HIS A 154 16.03 -2.18 -1.30
N THR A 155 16.18 -1.50 -0.16
CA THR A 155 16.88 -2.04 1.02
C THR A 155 16.25 -3.34 1.52
N TYR A 156 14.92 -3.40 1.55
CA TYR A 156 14.16 -4.59 1.90
C TYR A 156 14.44 -5.74 0.93
N THR A 157 14.43 -5.48 -0.39
CA THR A 157 14.69 -6.50 -1.41
C THR A 157 16.10 -7.06 -1.28
N ILE A 158 17.11 -6.23 -0.99
CA ILE A 158 18.48 -6.71 -0.70
C ILE A 158 18.48 -7.64 0.52
N LYS A 159 17.92 -7.20 1.66
CA LYS A 159 17.86 -8.02 2.87
C LYS A 159 17.15 -9.35 2.60
N PHE A 160 15.96 -9.29 2.01
CA PHE A 160 15.16 -10.45 1.63
C PHE A 160 15.93 -11.45 0.77
N LEU A 161 16.61 -11.00 -0.29
CA LEU A 161 17.36 -11.90 -1.18
C LEU A 161 18.62 -12.46 -0.52
N LYS A 162 19.28 -11.72 0.37
CA LYS A 162 20.43 -12.23 1.14
C LYS A 162 20.02 -13.39 2.04
N GLU A 163 18.94 -13.24 2.80
CA GLU A 163 18.39 -14.29 3.66
C GLU A 163 18.04 -15.55 2.85
N LEU A 164 17.45 -15.39 1.66
CA LEU A 164 17.18 -16.51 0.76
C LEU A 164 18.45 -17.18 0.22
N CYS A 165 19.45 -16.39 -0.15
CA CYS A 165 20.73 -16.94 -0.59
C CYS A 165 21.41 -17.73 0.53
N GLU A 166 21.38 -17.22 1.76
CA GLU A 166 21.91 -17.89 2.96
C GLU A 166 21.15 -19.18 3.27
N LEU A 167 19.82 -19.17 3.19
CA LEU A 167 18.98 -20.38 3.32
C LEU A 167 19.36 -21.46 2.30
N HIS A 168 19.73 -21.04 1.08
CA HIS A 168 20.18 -21.94 0.01
C HIS A 168 21.69 -22.25 0.06
N LYS A 169 22.41 -21.79 1.09
CA LYS A 169 23.87 -21.96 1.26
C LYS A 169 24.69 -21.40 0.10
N ILE A 170 24.22 -20.32 -0.51
CA ILE A 170 24.89 -19.63 -1.62
C ILE A 170 25.95 -18.67 -1.07
N THR A 171 27.14 -18.69 -1.65
CA THR A 171 28.22 -17.75 -1.27
C THR A 171 27.91 -16.32 -1.76
N LEU A 172 27.88 -15.40 -0.82
CA LEU A 172 27.69 -13.96 -1.04
C LEU A 172 29.04 -13.24 -1.05
N ILE A 173 29.18 -12.24 -1.93
CA ILE A 173 30.29 -11.28 -1.83
C ILE A 173 29.82 -10.00 -1.13
N LYS A 174 30.77 -9.16 -0.75
CA LYS A 174 30.47 -7.86 -0.15
C LYS A 174 29.85 -6.95 -1.23
N ASP A 175 28.87 -6.12 -0.82
CA ASP A 175 28.25 -5.08 -1.65
C ASP A 175 27.55 -5.59 -2.92
N GLU A 176 26.86 -6.73 -2.81
CA GLU A 176 26.01 -7.27 -3.88
C GLU A 176 24.87 -6.34 -4.27
N THR A 177 24.60 -6.23 -5.57
CA THR A 177 23.44 -5.52 -6.12
C THR A 177 22.18 -6.39 -6.04
N VAL A 178 20.99 -5.77 -6.15
CA VAL A 178 19.71 -6.50 -6.10
C VAL A 178 19.63 -7.56 -7.20
N ASN A 179 19.98 -7.20 -8.44
CA ASN A 179 20.02 -8.14 -9.56
C ASN A 179 21.07 -9.24 -9.38
N GLY A 180 22.23 -8.94 -8.79
CA GLY A 180 23.26 -9.94 -8.48
C GLY A 180 22.75 -11.03 -7.54
N LEU A 181 22.14 -10.63 -6.41
CA LEU A 181 21.51 -11.54 -5.45
C LEU A 181 20.35 -12.33 -6.10
N PHE A 182 19.50 -11.63 -6.84
CA PHE A 182 18.34 -12.23 -7.51
C PHE A 182 18.77 -13.30 -8.52
N GLY A 183 19.77 -13.01 -9.35
CA GLY A 183 20.30 -13.96 -10.33
C GLY A 183 20.90 -15.22 -9.68
N LYS A 184 21.64 -15.05 -8.57
CA LYS A 184 22.17 -16.18 -7.79
C LYS A 184 21.05 -17.05 -7.21
N TYR A 185 20.04 -16.43 -6.61
CA TYR A 185 18.89 -17.12 -6.07
C TYR A 185 18.10 -17.89 -7.14
N ILE A 186 17.80 -17.25 -8.29
CA ILE A 186 17.09 -17.89 -9.41
C ILE A 186 17.83 -19.13 -9.90
N LYS A 187 19.15 -19.03 -10.05
CA LYS A 187 19.98 -20.16 -10.48
C LYS A 187 19.81 -21.33 -9.51
N ALA A 188 19.88 -21.09 -8.21
CA ALA A 188 19.73 -22.13 -7.19
C ALA A 188 18.34 -22.79 -7.21
N ILE A 189 17.25 -22.03 -7.36
CA ILE A 189 15.89 -22.62 -7.40
C ILE A 189 15.62 -23.36 -8.72
N ARG A 190 16.24 -22.93 -9.83
CA ARG A 190 16.16 -23.63 -11.12
C ARG A 190 16.88 -24.97 -11.06
N GLU A 191 18.08 -25.03 -10.50
CA GLU A 191 18.84 -26.27 -10.31
C GLU A 191 18.12 -27.27 -9.41
N LYS A 192 17.33 -26.78 -8.44
CA LYS A 192 16.47 -27.59 -7.57
C LYS A 192 15.11 -27.96 -8.19
N GLY A 193 14.79 -27.49 -9.40
CA GLY A 193 13.53 -27.79 -10.07
C GLY A 193 12.29 -27.16 -9.41
N PHE A 194 12.44 -26.04 -8.69
CA PHE A 194 11.32 -25.38 -7.99
C PHE A 194 10.34 -24.68 -8.95
N LEU A 195 10.74 -24.46 -10.21
CA LEU A 195 9.93 -23.84 -11.26
C LEU A 195 9.40 -24.92 -12.21
N GLU A 196 8.08 -25.11 -12.23
CA GLU A 196 7.44 -26.20 -12.98
C GLU A 196 7.09 -25.82 -14.43
N SER A 197 6.84 -24.53 -14.71
CA SER A 197 6.43 -24.07 -16.04
C SER A 197 7.49 -23.22 -16.72
N SER A 198 7.67 -23.42 -18.04
CA SER A 198 8.58 -22.62 -18.87
C SER A 198 8.19 -21.13 -18.91
N MET A 199 6.91 -20.81 -18.69
CA MET A 199 6.45 -19.42 -18.58
C MET A 199 6.95 -18.76 -17.29
N ALA A 200 6.89 -19.45 -16.15
CA ALA A 200 7.41 -18.93 -14.89
C ALA A 200 8.92 -18.65 -14.98
N GLU A 201 9.69 -19.55 -15.60
CA GLU A 201 11.12 -19.31 -15.82
C GLU A 201 11.41 -18.04 -16.63
N LYS A 202 10.62 -17.78 -17.68
CA LYS A 202 10.75 -16.58 -18.51
C LYS A 202 10.40 -15.31 -17.73
N ILE A 203 9.32 -15.32 -16.94
CA ILE A 203 8.91 -14.17 -16.11
C ILE A 203 10.00 -13.84 -15.09
N VAL A 204 10.50 -14.86 -14.40
CA VAL A 204 11.56 -14.71 -13.40
C VAL A 204 12.85 -14.18 -14.04
N GLN A 205 13.20 -14.67 -15.23
CA GLN A 205 14.36 -14.18 -15.96
C GLN A 205 14.19 -12.74 -16.46
N PHE A 206 13.00 -12.37 -16.95
CA PHE A 206 12.70 -10.98 -17.35
C PHE A 206 12.79 -10.03 -16.16
N SER A 207 12.36 -10.48 -14.98
CA SER A 207 12.39 -9.70 -13.74
C SER A 207 13.80 -9.33 -13.30
N PHE A 208 14.84 -10.00 -13.82
CA PHE A 208 16.24 -9.58 -13.62
C PHE A 208 16.49 -8.15 -14.13
N GLN A 209 15.93 -7.79 -15.28
CA GLN A 209 16.06 -6.44 -15.84
C GLN A 209 15.37 -5.39 -14.98
N ILE A 210 14.23 -5.75 -14.38
CA ILE A 210 13.51 -4.89 -13.43
C ILE A 210 14.38 -4.65 -12.18
N MET A 211 14.97 -5.71 -11.63
CA MET A 211 15.86 -5.61 -10.47
C MET A 211 17.12 -4.78 -10.75
N ASP A 212 17.65 -4.85 -11.97
CA ASP A 212 18.80 -4.05 -12.39
C ASP A 212 18.44 -2.56 -12.48
N ALA A 213 17.35 -2.24 -13.18
CA ALA A 213 16.82 -0.88 -13.26
C ALA A 213 16.43 -0.31 -11.88
N PHE A 214 16.02 -1.16 -10.93
CA PHE A 214 15.67 -0.72 -9.59
C PHE A 214 16.87 -0.18 -8.80
N ASN A 215 18.10 -0.64 -9.08
CA ASN A 215 19.30 -0.06 -8.50
C ASN A 215 19.48 1.42 -8.91
N ASP A 216 19.22 1.73 -10.19
CA ASP A 216 19.30 3.09 -10.71
C ASP A 216 18.26 4.00 -10.06
N ILE A 217 17.03 3.52 -9.93
CA ILE A 217 15.93 4.25 -9.29
C ILE A 217 16.28 4.64 -7.85
N ARG A 218 16.82 3.70 -7.07
CA ARG A 218 17.26 3.99 -5.70
C ARG A 218 18.33 5.08 -5.67
N ASN A 219 19.30 5.03 -6.58
CA ASN A 219 20.42 5.99 -6.58
C ASN A 219 20.02 7.38 -7.12
N ASN A 220 19.16 7.44 -8.14
CA ASN A 220 18.98 8.65 -8.95
C ASN A 220 17.54 9.22 -8.92
N ARG A 221 16.56 8.48 -8.41
CA ARG A 221 15.13 8.84 -8.49
C ARG A 221 14.35 8.61 -7.18
N SER A 222 15.07 8.44 -6.08
CA SER A 222 14.49 8.24 -4.74
C SER A 222 15.06 9.25 -3.74
N TYR A 223 14.43 9.32 -2.57
CA TYR A 223 14.85 10.14 -1.42
C TYR A 223 16.19 9.71 -0.78
N ALA A 224 16.89 8.71 -1.33
CA ALA A 224 18.23 8.34 -0.85
C ALA A 224 19.26 9.48 -1.02
N HIS A 225 19.05 10.36 -2.01
CA HIS A 225 19.87 11.53 -2.32
C HIS A 225 18.98 12.71 -2.74
N ASP A 226 19.58 13.88 -2.98
CA ASP A 226 18.87 15.08 -3.48
C ASP A 226 18.50 14.93 -4.96
N ASN A 227 17.46 14.14 -5.21
CA ASN A 227 17.03 13.70 -6.54
C ASN A 227 15.67 14.30 -6.93
N GLN A 228 15.43 14.41 -8.24
CA GLN A 228 14.06 14.49 -8.75
C GLN A 228 13.39 13.12 -8.63
N ILE A 229 12.40 13.04 -7.74
CA ILE A 229 11.71 11.80 -7.40
C ILE A 229 10.76 11.37 -8.53
N LEU A 230 10.52 10.07 -8.63
CA LEU A 230 9.52 9.48 -9.53
C LEU A 230 8.12 10.03 -9.27
N ASN A 231 7.29 10.02 -10.32
CA ASN A 231 5.88 10.34 -10.13
C ASN A 231 5.16 9.21 -9.37
N TYR A 232 4.01 9.56 -8.82
CA TYR A 232 3.21 8.67 -8.00
C TYR A 232 2.81 7.37 -8.73
N ASP A 233 2.30 7.47 -9.96
CA ASP A 233 1.78 6.31 -10.71
C ASP A 233 2.90 5.32 -11.08
N GLU A 234 4.06 5.82 -11.49
CA GLU A 234 5.25 4.99 -11.73
C GLU A 234 5.75 4.33 -10.45
N SER A 235 5.70 5.06 -9.32
CA SER A 235 6.08 4.51 -8.02
C SER A 235 5.17 3.36 -7.62
N VAL A 236 3.85 3.49 -7.82
CA VAL A 236 2.88 2.40 -7.61
C VAL A 236 3.18 1.20 -8.50
N LEU A 237 3.45 1.42 -9.79
CA LEU A 237 3.76 0.34 -10.74
C LEU A 237 4.99 -0.46 -10.31
N ILE A 238 6.06 0.23 -9.91
CA ILE A 238 7.30 -0.41 -9.44
C ILE A 238 7.03 -1.21 -8.16
N PHE A 239 6.35 -0.60 -7.19
CA PHE A 239 6.00 -1.26 -5.94
C PHE A 239 5.20 -2.55 -6.15
N SER A 240 4.19 -2.51 -7.03
CA SER A 240 3.34 -3.66 -7.34
C SER A 240 4.14 -4.79 -8.01
N ASN A 241 5.06 -4.46 -8.92
CA ASN A 241 5.93 -5.47 -9.56
C ASN A 241 6.88 -6.13 -8.55
N ILE A 242 7.56 -5.34 -7.72
CA ILE A 242 8.48 -5.87 -6.71
C ILE A 242 7.73 -6.71 -5.66
N SER A 243 6.58 -6.22 -5.17
CA SER A 243 5.77 -6.93 -4.17
C SER A 243 5.20 -8.24 -4.71
N SER A 244 4.77 -8.25 -5.97
CA SER A 244 4.33 -9.47 -6.66
C SER A 244 5.44 -10.50 -6.77
N MET A 245 6.67 -10.06 -7.10
CA MET A 245 7.82 -10.95 -7.16
C MET A 245 8.18 -11.53 -5.78
N VAL A 246 8.18 -10.70 -4.74
CA VAL A 246 8.40 -11.13 -3.35
C VAL A 246 7.36 -12.18 -2.95
N LYS A 247 6.07 -11.93 -3.21
CA LYS A 247 4.98 -12.86 -2.91
C LYS A 247 5.14 -14.19 -3.64
N PHE A 248 5.50 -14.16 -4.93
CA PHE A 248 5.76 -15.35 -5.71
C PHE A 248 6.91 -16.18 -5.11
N ILE A 249 8.03 -15.53 -4.78
CA ILE A 249 9.19 -16.18 -4.17
C ILE A 249 8.81 -16.83 -2.83
N GLN A 250 8.10 -16.10 -1.96
CA GLN A 250 7.61 -16.64 -0.69
C GLN A 250 6.72 -17.89 -0.89
N ALA A 251 5.85 -17.88 -1.89
CA ALA A 251 5.01 -19.03 -2.22
C ALA A 251 5.83 -20.24 -2.72
N VAL A 252 6.85 -20.00 -3.56
CA VAL A 252 7.78 -21.04 -4.01
C VAL A 252 8.55 -21.63 -2.84
N GLU A 253 9.09 -20.80 -1.95
CA GLU A 253 9.84 -21.26 -0.77
C GLU A 253 8.95 -22.03 0.21
N ALA A 254 7.74 -21.54 0.50
CA ALA A 254 6.79 -22.22 1.38
C ALA A 254 6.41 -23.61 0.85
N LYS A 255 6.08 -23.71 -0.45
CA LYS A 255 5.72 -24.98 -1.11
C LYS A 255 6.87 -26.00 -1.08
N ASN A 256 8.11 -25.55 -1.19
CA ASN A 256 9.27 -26.45 -1.25
C ASN A 256 9.88 -26.73 0.13
N LYS A 257 9.69 -25.87 1.13
CA LYS A 257 9.94 -26.22 2.54
C LYS A 257 9.03 -27.36 3.01
N SER A 258 7.74 -27.33 2.67
CA SER A 258 6.81 -28.40 3.08
C SER A 258 7.16 -29.75 2.42
N LYS A 259 7.59 -29.74 1.15
CA LYS A 259 8.05 -30.96 0.46
C LYS A 259 9.32 -31.56 1.09
N ALA A 260 10.28 -30.71 1.49
CA ALA A 260 11.49 -31.18 2.15
C ALA A 260 11.21 -31.79 3.55
N VAL A 261 10.14 -31.36 4.22
CA VAL A 261 9.70 -31.97 5.50
C VAL A 261 8.98 -33.30 5.26
N GLU A 262 8.13 -33.40 4.24
CA GLU A 262 7.45 -34.66 3.86
C GLU A 262 8.43 -35.75 3.37
N GLU A 263 9.51 -35.38 2.64
CA GLU A 263 10.57 -36.31 2.23
C GLU A 263 11.46 -36.78 3.40
N VAL A 264 11.55 -35.99 4.48
CA VAL A 264 12.31 -36.38 5.69
C VAL A 264 11.47 -37.27 6.62
N ASP A 265 10.15 -37.10 6.65
CA ASP A 265 9.23 -37.90 7.49
C ASP A 265 8.84 -39.25 6.85
N THR A 266 9.27 -39.51 5.61
CA THR A 266 9.04 -40.79 4.91
C THR A 266 10.13 -41.84 5.17
N ASP A 267 11.13 -41.56 6.00
CA ASP A 267 12.15 -42.53 6.43
C ASP A 267 11.74 -43.27 7.73
N TRP A 268 10.63 -44.01 7.68
CA TRP A 268 10.32 -45.07 8.66
C TRP A 268 10.74 -46.45 8.12
N GLY A 269 11.91 -46.54 7.50
CA GLY A 269 12.44 -47.77 6.91
C GLY A 269 13.67 -48.31 7.64
N GLN A 270 13.43 -49.25 8.56
CA GLN A 270 14.41 -50.15 9.23
C GLN A 270 15.06 -49.62 10.51
N PHE A 271 14.38 -49.81 11.65
CA PHE A 271 14.83 -50.63 12.80
C PHE A 271 13.63 -50.92 13.73
#